data_AF-A0A9E2GEH3-F1
#
_entry.id   AF-A0A9E2GEH3-F1
#
_cell.length_a   1.000
_cell.length_b   1.000
_cell.length_c   1.000
_cell.angle_alpha   90.00
_cell.angle_beta   90.00
_cell.angle_gamma   90.00
#
_symmetry.space_group_name_H-M   'P 1'
#
loop_
_entity.id
_entity.type
_entity.pdbx_description
1 polymer ?
#
loop_
_entity_poly.entity_id
_entity_poly.type
_entity_poly.pdbx_seq_one_letter_code
_entity_poly.pdbx_strand_id
1 'polypeptide(L)'
;MDTITSIKSSEIKQKAPLRPIESLTDMCMACGTCSAGCPLTGIEGFDPRKIVRMVLLGMDKELIESKLPWLCTMCGKCEYACPMGINIVSIIRTARGMVKRENVPGMIHKGVELCLKTGNNIGLPKEDFIFIIEDVGEELAGEPGFSDFKIPFDKKGANLLHTLHNKLVNTQNEDLKHWWKIFHIAKEDWTIPSQNWEGVNWGLFSGDDEAMKCFVGRIVENMEKLEIANLMYPE
;
A
#
# COMPACT_ATOMS: atom_id res chain seq x y z
N MET A 1 43.92 16.26 -16.02
CA MET A 1 42.69 15.50 -16.32
C MET A 1 42.54 14.50 -15.21
N ASP A 2 41.93 14.94 -14.10
CA ASP A 2 41.57 14.02 -13.04
C ASP A 2 40.56 13.04 -13.63
N THR A 3 41.00 11.78 -13.69
CA THR A 3 40.18 10.62 -14.01
C THR A 3 38.82 10.76 -13.33
N ILE A 4 37.75 10.54 -14.10
CA ILE A 4 36.39 10.37 -13.59
C ILE A 4 36.45 9.22 -12.60
N THR A 5 36.73 9.55 -11.34
CA THR A 5 36.94 8.60 -10.26
C THR A 5 35.58 8.00 -9.95
N SER A 6 35.40 6.74 -10.35
CA SER A 6 34.51 5.78 -9.71
C SER A 6 33.24 6.41 -9.13
N ILE A 7 32.27 6.77 -9.98
CA ILE A 7 30.90 6.98 -9.50
C ILE A 7 30.51 5.66 -8.82
N LYS A 8 30.37 5.67 -7.49
CA LYS A 8 29.94 4.49 -6.74
C LYS A 8 28.63 4.03 -7.35
N SER A 9 28.57 2.78 -7.77
CA SER A 9 27.34 2.18 -8.30
C SER A 9 26.26 2.26 -7.23
N SER A 10 25.11 2.87 -7.55
CA SER A 10 23.97 2.94 -6.64
C SER A 10 23.49 1.55 -6.25
N GLU A 11 23.37 1.29 -4.95
CA GLU A 11 22.74 0.10 -4.39
C GLU A 11 21.24 0.11 -4.63
N ILE A 12 20.60 1.28 -4.56
CA ILE A 12 19.16 1.42 -4.86
C ILE A 12 18.89 0.97 -6.29
N LYS A 13 19.73 1.39 -7.23
CA LYS A 13 19.66 0.96 -8.63
C LYS A 13 19.78 -0.56 -8.80
N GLN A 14 20.63 -1.22 -8.01
CA GLN A 14 20.86 -2.67 -8.08
C GLN A 14 19.75 -3.48 -7.41
N LYS A 15 19.19 -2.98 -6.31
CA LYS A 15 18.20 -3.68 -5.48
C LYS A 15 16.75 -3.39 -5.89
N ALA A 16 16.49 -2.33 -6.65
CA ALA A 16 15.16 -2.01 -7.13
C ALA A 16 14.65 -3.10 -8.08
N PRO A 17 13.52 -3.79 -7.79
CA PRO A 17 12.94 -4.74 -8.72
C PRO A 17 12.69 -4.08 -10.08
N LEU A 18 13.36 -4.62 -11.08
CA LEU A 18 13.24 -4.18 -12.46
C LEU A 18 11.87 -4.64 -12.99
N ARG A 19 11.27 -3.84 -13.87
CA ARG A 19 10.29 -4.39 -14.81
C ARG A 19 11.00 -5.45 -15.68
N PRO A 20 10.31 -6.29 -16.47
CA PRO A 20 10.94 -7.36 -17.28
C PRO A 20 12.12 -6.95 -18.19
N ILE A 21 12.40 -5.65 -18.30
CA ILE A 21 13.52 -5.06 -19.03
C ILE A 21 14.57 -4.63 -18.00
N GLU A 22 15.67 -5.37 -17.92
CA GLU A 22 16.74 -5.12 -16.96
C GLU A 22 17.43 -3.76 -17.21
N SER A 23 17.59 -2.95 -16.16
CA SER A 23 18.26 -1.63 -16.10
C SER A 23 17.61 -0.46 -16.84
N LEU A 24 16.34 -0.16 -16.54
CA LEU A 24 15.64 1.02 -17.07
C LEU A 24 16.27 2.35 -16.60
N THR A 25 16.84 2.42 -15.38
CA THR A 25 17.31 3.69 -14.78
C THR A 25 18.35 4.43 -15.62
N ASP A 26 19.29 3.72 -16.26
CA ASP A 26 20.33 4.32 -17.12
C ASP A 26 19.77 4.96 -18.39
N MET A 27 18.55 4.60 -18.77
CA MET A 27 17.89 5.18 -19.94
C MET A 27 17.25 6.54 -19.67
N CYS A 28 17.30 7.04 -18.43
CA CYS A 28 16.68 8.31 -18.08
C CYS A 28 17.33 9.50 -18.82
N MET A 29 16.60 10.05 -19.79
CA MET A 29 16.99 11.24 -20.57
C MET A 29 16.71 12.58 -19.86
N ALA A 30 16.31 12.55 -18.58
CA ALA A 30 15.95 13.73 -17.79
C ALA A 30 14.85 14.63 -18.40
N CYS A 31 13.96 14.07 -19.23
CA CYS A 31 12.92 14.80 -19.97
C CYS A 31 11.88 15.53 -19.09
N GLY A 32 11.68 15.11 -17.83
CA GLY A 32 10.77 15.77 -16.89
C GLY A 32 9.30 15.31 -16.95
N THR A 33 8.95 14.32 -17.77
CA THR A 33 7.58 13.80 -17.85
C THR A 33 7.07 13.27 -16.50
N CYS A 34 7.94 12.60 -15.73
CA CYS A 34 7.61 12.14 -14.38
C CYS A 34 7.29 13.31 -13.43
N SER A 35 8.01 14.43 -13.54
CA SER A 35 7.78 15.63 -12.75
C SER A 35 6.45 16.29 -13.13
N ALA A 36 6.16 16.40 -14.42
CA ALA A 36 4.91 16.99 -14.90
C ALA A 36 3.66 16.17 -14.51
N GLY A 37 3.77 14.84 -14.50
CA GLY A 37 2.65 13.96 -14.11
C GLY A 37 2.47 13.77 -12.60
N CYS A 38 3.43 14.19 -11.78
CA CYS A 38 3.36 13.99 -10.34
C CYS A 38 2.61 15.13 -9.65
N PRO A 39 1.58 14.83 -8.83
CA PRO A 39 0.82 15.86 -8.12
C PRO A 39 1.61 16.55 -7.00
N LEU A 40 2.77 16.01 -6.60
CA LEU A 40 3.59 16.52 -5.51
C LEU A 40 4.83 17.29 -5.97
N THR A 41 5.06 17.41 -7.28
CA THR A 41 6.19 18.16 -7.80
C THR A 41 6.15 19.60 -7.28
N GLY A 42 7.25 20.06 -6.69
CA GLY A 42 7.38 21.39 -6.09
C GLY A 42 6.99 21.47 -4.61
N ILE A 43 6.27 20.48 -4.09
CA ILE A 43 5.93 20.43 -2.65
C ILE A 43 7.17 20.05 -1.87
N GLU A 44 7.63 20.94 -1.00
CA GLU A 44 8.77 20.71 -0.12
C GLU A 44 10.07 20.27 -0.84
N GLY A 45 10.22 20.70 -2.10
CA GLY A 45 11.37 20.33 -2.94
C GLY A 45 11.31 18.91 -3.52
N PHE A 46 10.13 18.26 -3.47
CA PHE A 46 9.89 16.98 -4.12
C PHE A 46 9.86 17.13 -5.64
N ASP A 47 10.62 16.28 -6.32
CA ASP A 47 10.59 16.11 -7.77
C ASP A 47 11.01 14.66 -8.05
N PRO A 48 10.15 13.81 -8.66
CA PRO A 48 10.51 12.44 -8.97
C PRO A 48 11.71 12.34 -9.93
N ARG A 49 11.93 13.33 -10.81
CA ARG A 49 13.13 13.37 -11.66
C ARG A 49 14.39 13.58 -10.83
N LYS A 50 14.34 14.44 -9.80
CA LYS A 50 15.46 14.65 -8.88
C LYS A 50 15.86 13.34 -8.21
N ILE A 51 14.89 12.53 -7.77
CA ILE A 51 15.13 11.22 -7.16
C ILE A 51 15.85 10.28 -8.13
N VAL A 52 15.39 10.19 -9.38
CA VAL A 52 16.08 9.38 -10.42
C VAL A 52 17.52 9.87 -10.64
N ARG A 53 17.74 11.19 -10.67
CA ARG A 53 19.09 11.76 -10.83
C ARG A 53 20.00 11.46 -9.63
N MET A 54 19.49 11.50 -8.41
CA MET A 54 20.26 11.15 -7.21
C MET A 54 20.74 9.69 -7.28
N VAL A 55 19.86 8.77 -7.65
CA VAL A 55 20.19 7.35 -7.85
C VAL A 55 21.24 7.15 -8.96
N LEU A 56 21.09 7.82 -10.10
CA LEU A 56 22.08 7.74 -11.19
C LEU A 56 23.46 8.27 -10.83
N LEU A 57 23.52 9.23 -9.90
CA LEU A 57 24.77 9.82 -9.40
C LEU A 57 25.36 9.07 -8.20
N GLY A 58 24.73 7.97 -7.76
CA GLY A 58 25.18 7.21 -6.58
C GLY A 58 24.92 7.90 -5.25
N MET A 59 24.01 8.88 -5.21
CA MET A 59 23.65 9.67 -4.02
C MET A 59 22.58 8.96 -3.16
N ASP A 60 22.77 7.66 -2.93
CA ASP A 60 21.78 6.83 -2.24
C ASP A 60 21.63 7.28 -0.78
N LYS A 61 22.74 7.59 -0.11
CA LYS A 61 22.74 8.05 1.28
C LYS A 61 21.92 9.32 1.45
N GLU A 62 22.16 10.30 0.59
CA GLU A 62 21.45 11.59 0.58
C GLU A 62 19.96 11.40 0.30
N LEU A 63 19.59 10.45 -0.56
CA LEU A 63 18.19 10.14 -0.83
C LEU A 63 17.51 9.52 0.38
N ILE A 64 18.14 8.50 0.99
CA ILE A 64 17.61 7.74 2.13
C ILE A 64 17.48 8.63 3.39
N GLU A 65 18.45 9.51 3.63
CA GLU A 65 18.44 10.44 4.78
C GLU A 65 17.49 11.64 4.56
N SER A 66 17.01 11.87 3.34
CA SER A 66 16.05 12.94 3.04
C SER A 66 14.60 12.54 3.29
N LYS A 67 13.72 13.54 3.34
CA LYS A 67 12.25 13.32 3.36
C LYS A 67 11.65 12.89 2.02
N LEU A 68 12.42 12.98 0.92
CA LEU A 68 11.89 12.80 -0.43
C LEU A 68 11.20 11.44 -0.63
N PRO A 69 11.76 10.29 -0.18
CA PRO A 69 11.09 9.00 -0.34
C PRO A 69 9.71 8.96 0.32
N TRP A 70 9.52 9.69 1.42
CA TRP A 70 8.30 9.67 2.25
C TRP A 70 7.22 10.63 1.76
N LEU A 71 7.57 11.62 0.93
CA LEU A 71 6.58 12.47 0.27
C LEU A 71 5.85 11.72 -0.85
N CYS A 72 6.50 10.78 -1.54
CA CYS A 72 5.90 10.04 -2.64
C CYS A 72 4.68 9.22 -2.19
N THR A 73 3.54 9.31 -2.90
CA THR A 73 2.37 8.47 -2.63
C THR A 73 2.43 7.08 -3.27
N MET A 74 3.48 6.78 -4.03
CA MET A 74 3.63 5.54 -4.81
C MET A 74 2.50 5.28 -5.83
N CYS A 75 1.74 6.31 -6.24
CA CYS A 75 0.60 6.18 -7.17
C CYS A 75 0.94 5.78 -8.63
N GLY A 76 2.21 5.57 -8.99
CA GLY A 76 2.61 5.07 -10.31
C GLY A 76 2.43 6.02 -11.52
N LYS A 77 1.79 7.18 -11.37
CA LYS A 77 1.56 8.15 -12.48
C LYS A 77 2.85 8.51 -13.24
N CYS A 78 3.94 8.68 -12.51
CA CYS A 78 5.24 9.01 -13.10
C CYS A 78 5.81 7.88 -13.97
N GLU A 79 5.54 6.62 -13.63
CA GLU A 79 5.99 5.46 -14.40
C GLU A 79 5.12 5.27 -15.64
N TYR A 80 3.80 5.41 -15.49
CA TYR A 80 2.87 5.32 -16.59
C TYR A 80 3.20 6.34 -17.69
N ALA A 81 3.55 7.56 -17.29
CA ALA A 81 3.91 8.61 -18.22
C ALA A 81 5.35 8.52 -18.75
N CYS A 82 6.20 7.63 -18.20
CA CYS A 82 7.62 7.64 -18.53
C CYS A 82 7.90 7.03 -19.91
N PRO A 83 8.46 7.78 -20.89
CA PRO A 83 8.77 7.24 -22.21
C PRO A 83 9.90 6.20 -22.18
N MET A 84 10.74 6.24 -21.13
CA MET A 84 11.84 5.30 -20.93
C MET A 84 11.48 4.14 -20.00
N GLY A 85 10.22 4.06 -19.54
CA GLY A 85 9.73 2.98 -18.68
C GLY A 85 10.36 2.91 -17.28
N ILE A 86 10.91 4.01 -16.75
CA ILE A 86 11.58 4.02 -15.43
C ILE A 86 10.60 3.63 -14.31
N ASN A 87 10.96 2.60 -13.53
CA ASN A 87 10.20 2.14 -12.36
C ASN A 87 10.54 2.98 -11.11
N ILE A 88 10.00 4.20 -11.04
CA ILE A 88 10.29 5.17 -9.98
C ILE A 88 9.68 4.74 -8.63
N VAL A 89 8.51 4.09 -8.63
CA VAL A 89 7.87 3.54 -7.43
C VAL A 89 8.75 2.49 -6.79
N SER A 90 9.35 1.59 -7.59
CA SER A 90 10.34 0.64 -7.06
C SER A 90 11.55 1.35 -6.45
N ILE A 91 12.09 2.38 -7.09
CA ILE A 91 13.21 3.16 -6.54
C ILE A 91 12.85 3.74 -5.17
N ILE A 92 11.66 4.35 -5.06
CA ILE A 92 11.16 4.91 -3.80
C ILE A 92 11.03 3.84 -2.74
N ARG A 93 10.40 2.71 -3.08
CA ARG A 93 10.18 1.62 -2.14
C ARG A 93 11.50 1.03 -1.64
N THR A 94 12.46 0.81 -2.54
CA THR A 94 13.81 0.35 -2.18
C THR A 94 14.52 1.35 -1.27
N ALA A 95 14.44 2.65 -1.56
CA ALA A 95 14.99 3.68 -0.69
C ALA A 95 14.37 3.63 0.72
N ARG A 96 13.05 3.45 0.84
CA ARG A 96 12.36 3.29 2.13
C ARG A 96 12.79 2.02 2.87
N GLY A 97 12.98 0.91 2.15
CA GLY A 97 13.45 -0.35 2.73
C GLY A 97 14.88 -0.28 3.28
N MET A 98 15.70 0.63 2.75
CA MET A 98 17.07 0.86 3.24
C MET A 98 17.13 1.79 4.47
N VAL A 99 16.03 2.46 4.83
CA VAL A 99 15.95 3.24 6.08
C VAL A 99 15.92 2.27 7.26
N LYS A 100 16.75 2.50 8.27
CA LYS A 100 16.69 1.75 9.53
C LYS A 100 15.31 1.92 10.17
N ARG A 101 14.76 0.86 10.76
CA ARG A 101 13.36 0.84 11.20
C ARG A 101 13.04 1.97 12.19
N GLU A 102 13.96 2.27 13.10
CA GLU A 102 13.86 3.36 14.09
C GLU A 102 13.78 4.77 13.47
N ASN A 103 14.20 4.92 12.21
CA ASN A 103 14.21 6.19 11.47
C ASN A 103 13.04 6.31 10.48
N VAL A 104 12.18 5.28 10.36
CA VAL A 104 10.96 5.35 9.54
C VAL A 104 9.99 6.36 10.18
N PRO A 105 9.33 7.24 9.40
CA PRO A 105 8.39 8.23 9.95
C PRO A 105 7.34 7.61 10.85
N GLY A 106 7.11 8.26 12.00
CA GLY A 106 6.44 7.64 13.14
C GLY A 106 5.06 7.03 12.87
N MET A 107 4.23 7.65 12.04
CA MET A 107 2.91 7.10 11.72
C MET A 107 2.99 5.79 10.92
N ILE A 108 3.91 5.73 9.95
CA ILE A 108 4.13 4.54 9.12
C ILE A 108 4.76 3.43 9.97
N HIS A 109 5.79 3.77 10.76
CA HIS A 109 6.46 2.78 11.60
C HIS A 109 5.53 2.17 12.64
N LYS A 110 4.79 3.01 13.39
CA LYS A 110 3.82 2.55 14.39
C LYS A 110 2.71 1.71 13.78
N GLY A 111 2.22 2.07 12.60
CA GLY A 111 1.20 1.29 11.88
C GLY A 111 1.68 -0.12 11.55
N VAL A 112 2.92 -0.27 11.08
CA VAL A 112 3.54 -1.58 10.83
C VAL A 112 3.70 -2.38 12.11
N GLU A 113 4.27 -1.79 13.17
CA GLU A 113 4.48 -2.48 14.44
C GLU A 113 3.17 -2.97 15.06
N LEU A 114 2.13 -2.12 15.02
CA LEU A 114 0.83 -2.45 15.58
C LEU A 114 0.15 -3.54 14.76
N CYS A 115 0.18 -3.42 13.43
CA CYS A 115 -0.35 -4.46 12.55
C CYS A 115 0.35 -5.81 12.77
N LEU A 116 1.67 -5.84 12.92
CA LEU A 116 2.40 -7.07 13.25
C LEU A 116 1.92 -7.69 14.59
N LYS A 117 1.64 -6.87 15.61
CA LYS A 117 1.24 -7.33 16.95
C LYS A 117 -0.23 -7.75 17.04
N THR A 118 -1.14 -7.00 16.41
CA THR A 118 -2.59 -7.13 16.65
C THR A 118 -3.39 -7.58 15.43
N GLY A 119 -2.77 -7.63 14.25
CA GLY A 119 -3.48 -7.97 13.00
C GLY A 119 -4.11 -6.77 12.28
N ASN A 120 -4.00 -5.56 12.82
CA ASN A 120 -4.45 -4.32 12.17
C ASN A 120 -3.63 -3.11 12.64
N ASN A 121 -3.55 -2.05 11.83
CA ASN A 121 -2.63 -0.94 12.06
C ASN A 121 -3.08 0.07 13.15
N ILE A 122 -4.29 -0.07 13.68
CA ILE A 122 -4.87 0.80 14.71
C ILE A 122 -4.97 0.12 16.08
N GLY A 123 -4.62 -1.17 16.18
CA GLY A 123 -4.67 -1.93 17.43
C GLY A 123 -6.08 -2.20 17.92
N LEU A 124 -7.06 -2.19 17.01
CA LEU A 124 -8.46 -2.39 17.34
C LEU A 124 -8.69 -3.85 17.78
N PRO A 125 -9.23 -4.08 19.00
CA PRO A 125 -9.65 -5.40 19.44
C PRO A 125 -10.70 -6.00 18.52
N LYS A 126 -10.78 -7.34 18.51
CA LYS A 126 -11.71 -8.07 17.65
C LYS A 126 -13.16 -7.73 17.95
N GLU A 127 -13.50 -7.65 19.23
CA GLU A 127 -14.86 -7.41 19.71
C GLU A 127 -15.34 -6.00 19.30
N ASP A 128 -14.47 -5.00 19.45
CA ASP A 128 -14.75 -3.63 19.03
C ASP A 128 -14.89 -3.54 17.50
N PHE A 129 -14.05 -4.27 16.76
CA PHE A 129 -14.17 -4.38 15.30
C PHE A 129 -15.51 -4.95 14.86
N ILE A 130 -15.92 -6.09 15.43
CA ILE A 130 -17.19 -6.73 15.10
C ILE A 130 -18.35 -5.77 15.41
N PHE A 131 -18.34 -5.15 16.60
CA PHE A 131 -19.36 -4.19 17.00
C PHE A 131 -19.51 -3.04 16.00
N ILE A 132 -18.38 -2.41 15.60
CA ILE A 132 -18.41 -1.29 14.64
C ILE A 132 -19.01 -1.72 13.30
N ILE A 133 -18.62 -2.88 12.79
CA ILE A 133 -19.09 -3.35 11.49
C ILE A 133 -20.56 -3.77 11.53
N GLU A 134 -21.00 -4.41 12.62
CA GLU A 134 -22.41 -4.76 12.83
C GLU A 134 -23.28 -3.51 12.94
N ASP A 135 -22.86 -2.49 13.70
CA ASP A 135 -23.56 -1.21 13.85
C ASP A 135 -23.81 -0.53 12.49
N VAL A 136 -22.77 -0.43 11.65
CA VAL A 136 -22.90 0.11 10.28
C VAL A 136 -23.82 -0.77 9.41
N GLY A 137 -23.79 -2.10 9.63
CA GLY A 137 -24.67 -3.04 8.95
C GLY A 137 -26.15 -2.88 9.34
N GLU A 138 -26.43 -2.62 10.62
CA GLU A 138 -27.76 -2.34 11.14
C GLU A 138 -28.31 -1.02 10.59
N GLU A 139 -27.48 0.01 10.52
CA GLU A 139 -27.85 1.28 9.90
C GLU A 139 -28.21 1.09 8.41
N LEU A 140 -27.42 0.30 7.67
CA LEU A 140 -27.73 -0.04 6.28
C LEU A 140 -29.05 -0.82 6.18
N ALA A 141 -29.31 -1.76 7.10
CA ALA A 141 -30.57 -2.50 7.11
C ALA A 141 -31.79 -1.60 7.39
N GLY A 142 -31.60 -0.46 8.05
CA GLY A 142 -32.63 0.57 8.23
C GLY A 142 -32.95 1.37 6.95
N GLU A 143 -32.11 1.29 5.91
CA GLU A 143 -32.34 2.01 4.66
C GLU A 143 -33.40 1.33 3.75
N PRO A 144 -34.19 2.10 2.99
CA PRO A 144 -35.15 1.55 2.04
C PRO A 144 -34.50 0.59 1.03
N GLY A 145 -35.01 -0.64 0.97
CA GLY A 145 -34.53 -1.67 0.05
C GLY A 145 -33.41 -2.58 0.59
N PHE A 146 -33.03 -2.44 1.87
CA PHE A 146 -31.97 -3.23 2.50
C PHE A 146 -32.39 -3.91 3.81
N SER A 147 -33.69 -4.03 4.10
CA SER A 147 -34.20 -4.55 5.38
C SER A 147 -33.77 -5.98 5.74
N ASP A 148 -33.35 -6.77 4.75
CA ASP A 148 -32.82 -8.13 4.91
C ASP A 148 -31.28 -8.20 4.85
N PHE A 149 -30.60 -7.05 4.76
CA PHE A 149 -29.15 -6.95 4.75
C PHE A 149 -28.55 -7.47 6.07
N LYS A 150 -27.46 -8.23 5.94
CA LYS A 150 -26.69 -8.78 7.06
C LYS A 150 -25.22 -8.80 6.71
N ILE A 151 -24.37 -8.61 7.71
CA ILE A 151 -22.91 -8.76 7.54
C ILE A 151 -22.52 -10.24 7.67
N PRO A 152 -21.89 -10.84 6.65
CA PRO A 152 -21.35 -12.19 6.73
C PRO A 152 -19.91 -12.16 7.27
N PHE A 153 -19.71 -12.56 8.53
CA PHE A 153 -18.38 -12.81 9.08
C PHE A 153 -17.95 -14.27 8.91
N ASP A 154 -16.68 -14.47 8.51
CA ASP A 154 -16.03 -15.78 8.42
C ASP A 154 -16.88 -16.86 7.70
N LYS A 155 -17.67 -16.47 6.69
CA LYS A 155 -18.52 -17.39 5.93
C LYS A 155 -17.64 -18.26 5.04
N LYS A 156 -17.60 -19.55 5.36
CA LYS A 156 -16.87 -20.55 4.60
C LYS A 156 -17.52 -20.78 3.22
N GLY A 157 -16.69 -20.88 2.18
CA GLY A 157 -17.11 -21.13 0.80
C GLY A 157 -17.75 -19.93 0.10
N ALA A 158 -17.63 -18.72 0.67
CA ALA A 158 -18.07 -17.50 0.00
C ALA A 158 -17.27 -17.27 -1.31
N ASN A 159 -17.84 -16.55 -2.26
CA ASN A 159 -17.15 -16.24 -3.51
C ASN A 159 -16.03 -15.20 -3.29
N LEU A 160 -16.28 -14.18 -2.45
CA LEU A 160 -15.34 -13.08 -2.17
C LEU A 160 -14.93 -13.01 -0.69
N LEU A 161 -13.63 -12.86 -0.44
CA LEU A 161 -13.12 -12.37 0.85
C LEU A 161 -12.95 -10.85 0.75
N HIS A 162 -13.70 -10.09 1.54
CA HIS A 162 -13.63 -8.64 1.58
C HIS A 162 -12.76 -8.19 2.76
N THR A 163 -11.52 -7.80 2.47
CA THR A 163 -10.66 -7.10 3.44
C THR A 163 -11.02 -5.62 3.50
N LEU A 164 -10.78 -4.97 4.65
CA LEU A 164 -11.21 -3.59 4.88
C LEU A 164 -10.02 -2.65 5.03
N HIS A 165 -10.15 -1.45 4.47
CA HIS A 165 -9.19 -0.38 4.71
C HIS A 165 -9.42 0.20 6.11
N ASN A 166 -8.39 0.29 6.94
CA ASN A 166 -8.50 0.75 8.34
C ASN A 166 -9.28 2.05 8.56
N LYS A 167 -9.15 3.02 7.65
CA LYS A 167 -9.89 4.29 7.70
C LYS A 167 -11.40 4.10 7.66
N LEU A 168 -11.89 3.11 6.89
CA LEU A 168 -13.30 2.73 6.80
C LEU A 168 -13.82 2.04 8.07
N VAL A 169 -12.92 1.58 8.94
CA VAL A 169 -13.27 0.94 10.22
C VAL A 169 -13.17 1.93 11.39
N ASN A 170 -12.53 3.09 11.19
CA ASN A 170 -12.20 4.02 12.26
C ASN A 170 -12.86 5.40 12.11
N THR A 171 -12.74 6.01 10.94
CA THR A 171 -13.11 7.44 10.75
C THR A 171 -14.06 7.70 9.59
N GLN A 172 -14.30 6.68 8.76
CA GLN A 172 -15.11 6.78 7.53
C GLN A 172 -16.04 5.56 7.40
N ASN A 173 -16.72 5.22 8.49
CA ASN A 173 -17.51 4.00 8.58
C ASN A 173 -18.67 3.97 7.58
N GLU A 174 -19.29 5.12 7.31
CA GLU A 174 -20.32 5.29 6.28
C GLU A 174 -19.90 4.79 4.90
N ASP A 175 -18.61 4.91 4.57
CA ASP A 175 -18.12 4.57 3.24
C ASP A 175 -18.16 3.05 2.97
N LEU A 176 -18.22 2.21 4.02
CA LEU A 176 -18.41 0.76 3.91
C LEU A 176 -19.72 0.40 3.18
N LYS A 177 -20.77 1.20 3.39
CA LYS A 177 -22.12 0.94 2.84
C LYS A 177 -22.09 0.90 1.31
N HIS A 178 -21.20 1.62 0.63
CA HIS A 178 -21.16 1.68 -0.83
C HIS A 178 -20.92 0.30 -1.46
N TRP A 179 -19.89 -0.42 -1.01
CA TRP A 179 -19.59 -1.76 -1.52
C TRP A 179 -20.66 -2.76 -1.10
N TRP A 180 -21.15 -2.66 0.13
CA TRP A 180 -22.16 -3.58 0.65
C TRP A 180 -23.50 -3.46 -0.06
N LYS A 181 -23.92 -2.25 -0.44
CA LYS A 181 -25.09 -2.02 -1.30
C LYS A 181 -24.94 -2.71 -2.65
N ILE A 182 -23.75 -2.60 -3.26
CA ILE A 182 -23.45 -3.28 -4.52
C ILE A 182 -23.53 -4.80 -4.35
N PHE A 183 -22.88 -5.36 -3.33
CA PHE A 183 -22.91 -6.80 -3.06
C PHE A 183 -24.31 -7.32 -2.83
N HIS A 184 -25.12 -6.61 -2.05
CA HIS A 184 -26.49 -6.99 -1.75
C HIS A 184 -27.36 -7.01 -3.02
N ILE A 185 -27.35 -5.95 -3.82
CA ILE A 185 -28.14 -5.86 -5.06
C ILE A 185 -27.65 -6.87 -6.11
N ALA A 186 -26.33 -7.08 -6.19
CA ALA A 186 -25.74 -8.08 -7.08
C ALA A 186 -25.97 -9.52 -6.61
N LYS A 187 -26.47 -9.72 -5.38
CA LYS A 187 -26.56 -11.03 -4.71
C LYS A 187 -25.20 -11.75 -4.66
N GLU A 188 -24.15 -10.96 -4.50
CA GLU A 188 -22.78 -11.46 -4.40
C GLU A 188 -22.63 -12.28 -3.12
N ASP A 189 -21.84 -13.36 -3.18
CA ASP A 189 -21.54 -14.16 -2.01
C ASP A 189 -20.19 -13.73 -1.43
N TRP A 190 -20.20 -13.05 -0.29
CA TRP A 190 -19.00 -12.42 0.28
C TRP A 190 -18.89 -12.66 1.78
N THR A 191 -17.70 -12.40 2.33
CA THR A 191 -17.47 -12.38 3.77
C THR A 191 -16.36 -11.42 4.18
N ILE A 192 -16.44 -10.90 5.40
CA ILE A 192 -15.34 -10.20 6.08
C ILE A 192 -14.69 -11.16 7.08
N PRO A 193 -13.36 -11.27 7.13
CA PRO A 193 -12.72 -12.06 8.17
C PRO A 193 -12.79 -11.33 9.51
N SER A 194 -13.12 -12.03 10.60
CA SER A 194 -13.20 -11.40 11.94
C SER A 194 -11.83 -11.13 12.58
N GLN A 195 -10.76 -11.64 11.99
CA GLN A 195 -9.38 -11.46 12.44
C GLN A 195 -8.48 -11.17 11.24
N ASN A 196 -7.43 -10.36 11.43
CA ASN A 196 -6.54 -9.93 10.36
C ASN A 196 -7.31 -9.34 9.16
N TRP A 197 -8.30 -8.49 9.45
CA TRP A 197 -9.21 -7.90 8.47
C TRP A 197 -8.59 -6.77 7.65
N GLU A 198 -7.46 -6.25 8.11
CA GLU A 198 -6.75 -5.13 7.49
C GLU A 198 -6.34 -5.48 6.06
N GLY A 199 -6.84 -4.69 5.11
CA GLY A 199 -6.42 -4.76 3.71
C GLY A 199 -5.21 -3.88 3.40
N VAL A 200 -4.94 -2.82 4.17
CA VAL A 200 -3.86 -1.88 3.83
C VAL A 200 -2.48 -2.49 4.08
N ASN A 201 -1.65 -2.52 3.03
CA ASN A 201 -0.31 -3.08 3.14
C ASN A 201 0.72 -2.07 3.70
N TRP A 202 0.75 -1.90 5.03
CA TRP A 202 1.72 -1.00 5.68
C TRP A 202 3.18 -1.41 5.46
N GLY A 203 3.46 -2.69 5.21
CA GLY A 203 4.77 -3.21 4.84
C GLY A 203 5.24 -2.65 3.49
N LEU A 204 4.34 -2.60 2.50
CA LEU A 204 4.61 -1.98 1.20
C LEU A 204 5.02 -0.50 1.34
N PHE A 205 4.25 0.28 2.12
CA PHE A 205 4.52 1.72 2.28
C PHE A 205 5.76 2.02 3.11
N SER A 206 6.14 1.15 4.04
CA SER A 206 7.37 1.28 4.84
C SER A 206 8.61 0.70 4.13
N GLY A 207 8.43 -0.01 3.02
CA GLY A 207 9.50 -0.77 2.36
C GLY A 207 9.96 -1.98 3.17
N ASP A 208 9.13 -2.50 4.07
CA ASP A 208 9.41 -3.66 4.92
C ASP A 208 8.87 -4.95 4.29
N ASP A 209 9.76 -5.73 3.67
CA ASP A 209 9.38 -6.94 2.92
C ASP A 209 8.87 -8.04 3.85
N GLU A 210 9.44 -8.18 5.04
CA GLU A 210 9.04 -9.20 6.01
C GLU A 210 7.67 -8.87 6.61
N ALA A 211 7.42 -7.61 6.97
CA ALA A 211 6.10 -7.19 7.40
C ALA A 211 5.05 -7.33 6.28
N MET A 212 5.40 -6.94 5.05
CA MET A 212 4.55 -7.10 3.87
C MET A 212 4.17 -8.57 3.66
N LYS A 213 5.15 -9.48 3.73
CA LYS A 213 4.92 -10.93 3.61
C LYS A 213 4.02 -11.46 4.72
N CYS A 214 4.21 -10.99 5.96
CA CYS A 214 3.34 -11.36 7.08
C CYS A 214 1.89 -10.91 6.84
N PHE A 215 1.67 -9.67 6.39
CA PHE A 215 0.34 -9.12 6.18
C PHE A 215 -0.39 -9.82 5.03
N VAL A 216 0.27 -10.00 3.88
CA VAL A 216 -0.29 -10.75 2.76
C VAL A 216 -0.52 -12.22 3.15
N GLY A 217 0.39 -12.83 3.91
CA GLY A 217 0.25 -14.19 4.42
C GLY A 217 -1.02 -14.37 5.24
N ARG A 218 -1.37 -13.42 6.12
CA ARG A 218 -2.61 -13.48 6.92
C ARG A 218 -3.87 -13.40 6.07
N ILE A 219 -3.85 -12.62 4.99
CA ILE A 219 -4.98 -12.58 4.03
C ILE A 219 -5.12 -13.93 3.34
N VAL A 220 -4.01 -14.52 2.87
CA VAL A 220 -3.98 -15.84 2.25
C VAL A 220 -4.45 -16.92 3.24
N GLU A 221 -3.99 -16.90 4.50
CA GLU A 221 -4.44 -17.82 5.54
C GLU A 221 -5.96 -17.73 5.77
N ASN A 222 -6.54 -16.52 5.77
CA ASN A 222 -7.98 -16.32 5.85
C ASN A 222 -8.70 -16.90 4.62
N MET A 223 -8.18 -16.67 3.41
CA MET A 223 -8.73 -17.24 2.18
C MET A 223 -8.70 -18.78 2.20
N GLU A 224 -7.58 -19.38 2.60
CA GLU A 224 -7.42 -20.83 2.70
C GLU A 224 -8.35 -21.43 3.76
N LYS A 225 -8.37 -20.86 4.97
CA LYS A 225 -9.23 -21.32 6.08
C LYS A 225 -10.71 -21.28 5.73
N LEU A 226 -11.12 -20.23 5.00
CA LEU A 226 -12.51 -20.01 4.60
C LEU A 226 -12.85 -20.65 3.25
N GLU A 227 -11.90 -21.31 2.58
CA GLU A 227 -12.08 -21.92 1.26
C GLU A 227 -12.57 -20.93 0.18
N ILE A 228 -11.96 -19.73 0.15
CA ILE A 228 -12.33 -18.64 -0.75
C ILE A 228 -11.24 -18.42 -1.81
N ALA A 229 -11.64 -18.36 -3.08
CA ALA A 229 -10.70 -18.20 -4.19
C ALA A 229 -10.48 -16.73 -4.61
N ASN A 230 -11.46 -15.83 -4.39
CA ASN A 230 -11.37 -14.45 -4.86
C ASN A 230 -11.22 -13.47 -3.70
N LEU A 231 -10.31 -12.52 -3.87
CA LEU A 231 -10.06 -11.44 -2.92
C LEU A 231 -10.66 -10.13 -3.44
N MET A 232 -11.48 -9.50 -2.64
CA MET A 232 -11.83 -8.09 -2.81
C MET A 232 -10.88 -7.28 -1.93
N TYR A 233 -9.85 -6.73 -2.59
CA TYR A 233 -8.81 -5.95 -1.96
C TYR A 233 -9.18 -4.46 -1.99
N PRO A 234 -9.16 -3.74 -0.85
CA PRO A 234 -9.70 -2.39 -0.73
C PRO A 234 -8.76 -1.28 -1.22
N GLU A 235 -7.79 -1.59 -2.08
CA GLU A 235 -6.87 -0.62 -2.71
C GLU A 235 -7.45 0.04 -3.97
#